data_AF-A0A8J4LKZ5-F1
#
_entry.id   AF-A0A8J4LKZ5-F1
#
_cell.length_a   1.000
_cell.length_b   1.000
_cell.length_c   1.000
_cell.angle_alpha   90.00
_cell.angle_beta   90.00
_cell.angle_gamma   90.00
#
_symmetry.space_group_name_H-M   'P 1'
#
loop_
_entity.id
_entity.type
_entity.pdbx_description
1 polymer ?
#
loop_
_entity_poly.entity_id
_entity_poly.type
_entity_poly.pdbx_seq_one_letter_code
_entity_poly.pdbx_strand_id
1 'polypeptide(L)'
;MAIALTRSLIACNGRIDDVHAAQSYAEEYQPCRGYGGTAYKILSGIRRLGVDSESIRTIGTKLIPTGSFGNGGAMRIAPLGLVYRHAPPKVLREAVAAALRCTHVHPVAVDGAFVIALAV
;
A
#
# COMPACT_ATOMS: atom_id res chain seq x y z
N MET A 1 0.29 -4.52 -8.78
CA MET A 1 0.43 -3.74 -7.53
C MET A 1 1.77 -3.00 -7.42
N ALA A 2 2.93 -3.64 -7.63
CA ALA A 2 4.21 -2.92 -7.61
C ALA A 2 4.27 -1.77 -8.65
N ILE A 3 3.77 -2.02 -9.87
CA ILE A 3 3.65 -1.00 -10.92
C ILE A 3 2.79 0.19 -10.45
N ALA A 4 1.64 -0.08 -9.85
CA ALA A 4 0.75 0.96 -9.31
C ALA A 4 1.45 1.83 -8.25
N LEU A 5 2.19 1.23 -7.31
CA LEU A 5 2.99 1.97 -6.33
C LEU A 5 4.04 2.84 -7.03
N THR A 6 4.70 2.30 -8.06
CA THR A 6 5.71 3.03 -8.85
C THR A 6 5.10 4.24 -9.55
N ARG A 7 3.92 4.09 -10.18
CA ARG A 7 3.19 5.19 -10.82
C ARG A 7 2.85 6.30 -9.81
N SER A 8 2.39 5.91 -8.62
CA SER A 8 2.14 6.86 -7.54
C SER A 8 3.39 7.62 -7.12
N LEU A 9 4.49 6.89 -6.88
CA LEU A 9 5.77 7.51 -6.49
C LEU A 9 6.28 8.49 -7.58
N ILE A 10 6.17 8.13 -8.86
CA ILE A 10 6.56 9.03 -9.96
C ILE A 10 5.70 10.29 -9.96
N ALA A 11 4.37 10.14 -9.89
CA ALA A 11 3.44 11.27 -9.87
C ALA A 11 3.62 12.19 -8.65
N CYS A 12 4.09 11.64 -7.52
CA CYS A 12 4.33 12.36 -6.28
C CYS A 12 5.81 12.79 -6.09
N ASN A 13 6.60 12.85 -7.16
CA ASN A 13 8.01 13.27 -7.15
C ASN A 13 8.88 12.45 -6.16
N GLY A 14 8.70 11.13 -6.15
CA GLY A 14 9.40 10.19 -5.28
C GLY A 14 8.88 10.15 -3.84
N ARG A 15 7.88 10.97 -3.48
CA ARG A 15 7.29 10.95 -2.14
C ARG A 15 6.13 9.97 -2.09
N ILE A 16 5.96 9.34 -0.93
CA ILE A 16 4.78 8.51 -0.69
C ILE A 16 3.60 9.40 -0.29
N ASP A 17 2.47 9.16 -0.93
CA ASP A 17 1.17 9.71 -0.58
C ASP A 17 0.20 8.52 -0.50
N ASP A 18 -0.41 8.31 0.66
CA ASP A 18 -1.23 7.13 0.94
C ASP A 18 -2.55 7.13 0.17
N VAL A 19 -3.17 8.31 -0.01
CA VAL A 19 -4.36 8.52 -0.82
C VAL A 19 -4.06 8.26 -2.30
N HIS A 20 -3.02 8.88 -2.85
CA HIS A 20 -2.64 8.70 -4.25
C HIS A 20 -2.17 7.27 -4.56
N ALA A 21 -1.46 6.63 -3.63
CA ALA A 21 -1.12 5.21 -3.73
C ALA A 21 -2.38 4.34 -3.74
N ALA A 22 -3.34 4.60 -2.86
CA ALA A 22 -4.61 3.88 -2.81
C ALA A 22 -5.44 4.03 -4.09
N GLN A 23 -5.50 5.25 -4.65
CA GLN A 23 -6.12 5.52 -5.95
C GLN A 23 -5.42 4.74 -7.07
N SER A 24 -4.08 4.82 -7.13
CA SER A 24 -3.28 4.09 -8.13
C SER A 24 -3.49 2.57 -8.05
N TYR A 25 -3.60 1.99 -6.84
CA TYR A 25 -3.91 0.57 -6.67
C TYR A 25 -5.29 0.21 -7.20
N ALA A 26 -6.29 1.07 -6.99
CA ALA A 26 -7.65 0.85 -7.43
C ALA A 26 -7.81 0.98 -8.95
N GLU A 27 -7.05 1.88 -9.58
CA GLU A 27 -7.01 2.05 -11.03
C GLU A 27 -6.39 0.84 -11.74
N GLU A 28 -5.24 0.38 -11.24
CA GLU A 28 -4.50 -0.78 -11.77
C GLU A 28 -5.11 -2.13 -11.38
N TYR A 29 -6.12 -2.12 -10.52
CA TYR A 29 -6.82 -3.32 -10.10
C TYR A 29 -7.55 -3.99 -11.27
N GLN A 30 -7.26 -5.27 -11.48
CA GLN A 30 -7.88 -6.13 -12.49
C GLN A 30 -8.37 -7.43 -11.82
N PRO A 31 -9.68 -7.71 -11.77
CA PRO A 31 -10.22 -8.82 -11.00
C PRO A 31 -9.64 -10.20 -11.33
N CYS A 32 -9.26 -10.42 -12.58
CA CYS A 32 -8.75 -11.71 -13.07
C CYS A 32 -7.32 -12.05 -12.64
N ARG A 33 -6.60 -11.17 -11.91
CA ARG A 33 -5.18 -11.40 -11.56
C ARG A 33 -4.94 -12.10 -10.22
N GLY A 34 -5.94 -12.80 -9.66
CA GLY A 34 -5.75 -13.64 -8.47
C GLY A 34 -5.62 -12.88 -7.14
N TYR A 35 -6.25 -11.70 -7.02
CA TYR A 35 -6.25 -10.95 -5.77
C TYR A 35 -7.05 -11.65 -4.66
N GLY A 36 -6.56 -11.56 -3.41
CA GLY A 36 -7.31 -12.04 -2.25
C GLY A 36 -8.64 -11.30 -2.07
N GLY A 37 -9.66 -11.99 -1.54
CA GLY A 37 -11.04 -11.48 -1.47
C GLY A 37 -11.19 -10.14 -0.71
N THR A 38 -10.41 -9.92 0.35
CA THR A 38 -10.40 -8.64 1.08
C THR A 38 -9.83 -7.51 0.22
N ALA A 39 -8.72 -7.77 -0.49
CA ALA A 39 -8.12 -6.80 -1.39
C ALA A 39 -9.08 -6.45 -2.54
N TYR A 40 -9.79 -7.43 -3.10
CA TYR A 40 -10.84 -7.20 -4.09
C TYR A 40 -11.88 -6.19 -3.61
N LYS A 41 -12.46 -6.41 -2.43
CA LYS A 41 -13.53 -5.56 -1.89
C LYS A 41 -13.03 -4.14 -1.62
N ILE A 42 -11.84 -3.99 -1.03
CA ILE A 42 -11.23 -2.68 -0.77
C ILE A 42 -10.96 -1.92 -2.07
N LEU A 43 -10.22 -2.52 -3.00
CA LEU A 43 -9.81 -1.84 -4.23
C LEU A 43 -11.00 -1.51 -5.14
N SER A 44 -11.99 -2.40 -5.21
CA SER A 44 -13.24 -2.12 -5.95
C SER A 44 -14.06 -1.02 -5.28
N GLY A 45 -14.04 -0.95 -3.94
CA GLY A 45 -14.66 0.13 -3.17
C GLY A 45 -14.02 1.48 -3.49
N ILE A 46 -12.69 1.56 -3.41
CA ILE A 46 -11.92 2.78 -3.74
C ILE A 46 -12.21 3.20 -5.19
N ARG A 47 -12.20 2.26 -6.14
CA ARG A 47 -12.45 2.58 -7.55
C ARG A 47 -13.84 3.19 -7.80
N ARG A 48 -14.84 2.77 -7.02
CA ARG A 48 -16.24 3.21 -7.18
C ARG A 48 -16.55 4.49 -6.41
N LEU A 49 -16.01 4.61 -5.19
CA LEU A 49 -16.40 5.66 -4.23
C LEU A 49 -15.32 6.73 -4.05
N GLY A 50 -14.12 6.50 -4.58
CA GLY A 50 -12.94 7.30 -4.27
C GLY A 50 -12.33 6.97 -2.91
N VAL A 51 -11.26 7.69 -2.60
CA VAL A 51 -10.58 7.70 -1.30
C VAL A 51 -9.96 9.08 -1.10
N ASP A 52 -9.99 9.53 0.15
CA ASP A 52 -9.54 10.83 0.61
C ASP A 52 -8.79 10.69 1.95
N SER A 53 -8.31 11.82 2.48
CA SER A 53 -7.55 11.87 3.74
C SER A 53 -8.33 11.40 4.97
N GLU A 54 -9.67 11.33 4.90
CA GLU A 54 -10.53 10.85 5.98
C GLU A 54 -10.69 9.34 5.92
N SER A 55 -11.19 8.86 4.79
CA SER A 55 -11.47 7.45 4.53
C SER A 55 -10.21 6.58 4.53
N ILE A 56 -9.05 7.11 4.11
CA ILE A 56 -7.79 6.35 4.11
C ILE A 56 -7.40 5.86 5.51
N ARG A 57 -7.82 6.56 6.58
CA ARG A 57 -7.47 6.22 7.97
C ARG A 57 -8.21 4.99 8.49
N THR A 58 -9.34 4.63 7.87
CA THR A 58 -10.23 3.56 8.35
C THR A 58 -10.38 2.42 7.34
N ILE A 59 -10.11 2.65 6.05
CA ILE A 59 -10.38 1.66 5.01
C ILE A 59 -9.60 0.34 5.18
N GLY A 60 -8.37 0.41 5.68
CA GLY A 60 -7.52 -0.77 5.92
C GLY A 60 -8.01 -1.69 7.03
N THR A 61 -8.89 -1.20 7.93
CA THR A 61 -9.52 -1.98 9.01
C THR A 61 -11.00 -2.27 8.75
N LYS A 62 -11.59 -1.71 7.70
CA LYS A 62 -13.04 -1.79 7.43
C LYS A 62 -13.58 -3.22 7.34
N LEU A 63 -12.80 -4.15 6.79
CA LEU A 63 -13.21 -5.54 6.61
C LEU A 63 -12.56 -6.50 7.62
N ILE A 64 -11.41 -6.12 8.16
CA ILE A 64 -10.67 -6.89 9.16
C ILE A 64 -10.29 -5.89 10.25
N PRO A 65 -10.97 -5.89 11.42
CA PRO A 65 -10.78 -4.86 12.44
C PRO A 65 -9.34 -4.70 12.91
N THR A 66 -8.57 -5.78 12.94
CA THR A 66 -7.13 -5.79 13.30
C THR A 66 -6.20 -5.47 12.12
N GLY A 67 -6.74 -5.35 10.91
CA GLY A 67 -5.99 -5.26 9.65
C GLY A 67 -5.53 -6.62 9.13
N SER A 68 -5.36 -6.72 7.80
CA SER A 68 -4.77 -7.92 7.17
C SER A 68 -3.30 -8.09 7.56
N PHE A 69 -2.92 -9.25 8.09
CA PHE A 69 -1.52 -9.65 8.32
C PHE A 69 -0.87 -10.35 7.10
N GLY A 70 -1.58 -10.42 5.97
CA GLY A 70 -1.09 -11.09 4.76
C GLY A 70 0.11 -10.41 4.10
N ASN A 71 0.76 -11.12 3.17
CA ASN A 71 1.96 -10.67 2.48
C ASN A 71 1.72 -9.66 1.34
N GLY A 72 0.47 -9.23 1.10
CA GLY A 72 0.11 -8.38 -0.03
C GLY A 72 0.76 -7.00 -0.02
N GLY A 73 1.16 -6.52 1.16
CA GLY A 73 2.02 -5.34 1.32
C GLY A 73 3.46 -5.60 0.87
N ALA A 74 4.06 -6.69 1.35
CA ALA A 74 5.44 -7.05 1.05
C ALA A 74 5.67 -7.34 -0.44
N MET A 75 4.75 -8.05 -1.10
CA MET A 75 4.89 -8.43 -2.52
C MET A 75 4.99 -7.25 -3.49
N ARG A 76 4.66 -6.02 -3.06
CA ARG A 76 4.62 -4.83 -3.92
C ARG A 76 5.60 -3.73 -3.53
N ILE A 77 6.40 -3.92 -2.49
CA ILE A 77 7.08 -2.82 -1.80
C ILE A 77 8.43 -2.42 -2.39
N ALA A 78 9.01 -3.25 -3.26
CA ALA A 78 10.34 -3.03 -3.83
C ALA A 78 10.59 -1.62 -4.41
N PRO A 79 9.64 -0.99 -5.15
CA PRO A 79 9.83 0.38 -5.65
C PRO A 79 10.11 1.40 -4.54
N LEU A 80 9.52 1.22 -3.36
CA LEU A 80 9.74 2.11 -2.24
C LEU A 80 11.14 1.95 -1.65
N GLY A 81 11.65 0.72 -1.56
CA GLY A 81 13.04 0.45 -1.17
C GLY A 81 14.04 1.19 -2.09
N LEU A 82 13.84 1.11 -3.41
CA LEU A 82 14.68 1.81 -4.38
C LEU A 82 14.62 3.35 -4.24
N VAL A 83 13.43 3.92 -4.08
CA VAL A 83 13.25 5.37 -3.97
C VAL A 83 13.79 5.91 -2.64
N TYR A 84 13.65 5.15 -1.56
CA TYR A 84 14.06 5.51 -0.20
C TYR A 84 15.39 4.87 0.21
N ARG A 85 16.20 4.38 -0.73
CA ARG A 85 17.47 3.65 -0.49
C ARG A 85 18.52 4.40 0.36
N HIS A 86 18.41 5.72 0.48
CA HIS A 86 19.27 6.56 1.31
C HIS A 86 18.55 7.15 2.53
N ALA A 87 17.27 6.83 2.72
CA ALA A 87 16.50 7.30 3.85
C ALA A 87 16.86 6.48 5.11
N PRO A 88 16.81 7.10 6.31
CA PRO A 88 16.94 6.35 7.55
C PRO A 88 15.88 5.25 7.66
N PRO A 89 16.17 4.09 8.30
CA PRO A 89 15.22 2.98 8.41
C PRO A 89 13.87 3.39 9.00
N LYS A 90 13.85 4.34 9.95
CA LYS A 90 12.61 4.87 10.52
C LYS A 90 11.72 5.57 9.47
N VAL A 91 12.32 6.37 8.60
CA VAL A 91 11.60 7.09 7.52
C VAL A 91 11.07 6.10 6.48
N LEU A 92 11.88 5.10 6.11
CA LEU A 92 11.42 4.03 5.22
C LEU A 92 10.23 3.27 5.82
N ARG A 93 10.28 2.94 7.12
CA ARG A 93 9.19 2.24 7.81
C ARG A 93 7.89 3.04 7.80
N GLU A 94 7.95 4.34 8.07
CA GLU A 94 6.78 5.24 8.00
C GLU A 94 6.21 5.28 6.57
N ALA A 95 7.09 5.34 5.56
CA ALA A 95 6.69 5.32 4.17
C ALA A 95 6.05 3.98 3.77
N VAL A 96 6.56 2.85 4.26
CA VAL A 96 5.96 1.51 4.07
C VAL A 96 4.57 1.47 4.66
N ALA A 97 4.39 1.96 5.89
CA ALA A 97 3.07 2.01 6.53
C ALA A 97 2.07 2.85 5.71
N ALA A 98 2.51 3.99 5.15
CA ALA A 98 1.70 4.81 4.25
C ALA A 98 1.32 4.05 2.95
N ALA A 99 2.27 3.40 2.29
CA ALA A 99 2.04 2.62 1.07
C ALA A 99 1.11 1.40 1.28
N LEU A 100 1.02 0.91 2.51
CA LEU A 100 0.17 -0.23 2.88
C LEU A 100 -1.21 0.16 3.39
N ARG A 101 -1.40 1.42 3.79
CA ARG A 101 -2.50 1.89 4.64
C ARG A 101 -3.89 1.48 4.18
N CYS A 102 -4.14 1.46 2.87
CA CYS A 102 -5.45 1.10 2.36
C CYS A 102 -5.79 -0.41 2.49
N THR A 103 -4.82 -1.29 2.73
CA THR A 103 -5.04 -2.76 2.68
C THR A 103 -4.44 -3.55 3.84
N HIS A 104 -3.28 -3.15 4.38
CA HIS A 104 -2.51 -3.94 5.34
C HIS A 104 -1.97 -3.05 6.46
N VAL A 105 -2.80 -2.77 7.47
CA VAL A 105 -2.40 -1.93 8.62
C VAL A 105 -1.90 -2.74 9.81
N HIS A 106 -2.00 -4.07 9.76
CA HIS A 106 -1.53 -4.93 10.85
C HIS A 106 -0.01 -4.82 11.01
N PRO A 107 0.54 -4.69 12.23
CA PRO A 107 1.98 -4.51 12.46
C PRO A 107 2.86 -5.55 11.75
N VAL A 108 2.49 -6.83 11.82
CA VAL A 108 3.23 -7.92 11.13
C VAL A 108 3.30 -7.72 9.61
N ALA A 109 2.24 -7.20 8.96
CA ALA A 109 2.28 -6.95 7.52
C ALA A 109 3.18 -5.75 7.18
N VAL A 110 3.16 -4.71 8.03
CA VAL A 110 4.05 -3.55 7.91
C VAL A 110 5.51 -3.96 8.13
N ASP A 111 5.79 -4.77 9.16
CA ASP A 111 7.12 -5.32 9.45
C ASP A 111 7.65 -6.18 8.30
N GLY A 112 6.83 -7.10 7.80
CA GLY A 112 7.21 -7.95 6.67
C GLY A 112 7.52 -7.13 5.42
N ALA A 113 6.69 -6.13 5.10
CA ALA A 113 6.96 -5.25 3.96
C ALA A 113 8.19 -4.36 4.20
N PHE A 114 8.41 -3.90 5.43
CA PHE A 114 9.55 -3.07 5.78
C PHE A 114 10.88 -3.83 5.64
N VAL A 115 10.95 -5.08 6.10
CA VAL A 115 12.15 -5.92 5.95
C VAL A 115 12.45 -6.16 4.47
N ILE A 116 11.44 -6.45 3.64
CA ILE A 116 11.64 -6.58 2.19
C ILE A 116 12.10 -5.26 1.57
N ALA A 117 11.51 -4.12 1.95
CA ALA A 117 11.92 -2.83 1.43
C ALA A 117 13.36 -2.45 1.81
N LEU A 118 13.81 -2.81 3.01
CA LEU A 118 15.19 -2.63 3.46
C LEU A 118 16.20 -3.51 2.71
N ALA A 119 15.76 -4.68 2.22
CA ALA A 119 16.61 -5.64 1.54
C ALA A 119 16.82 -5.34 0.04
N VAL A 120 16.03 -4.42 -0.52
CA VAL A 120 16.15 -3.93 -1.90
C VAL A 120 17.20 -2.82 -1.97
#